data_AF-A0A934ZRH3-F1
#
_entry.id   AF-A0A934ZRH3-F1
#
_cell.length_a   1.000
_cell.length_b   1.000
_cell.length_c   1.000
_cell.angle_alpha   90.00
_cell.angle_beta   90.00
_cell.angle_gamma   90.00
#
_symmetry.space_group_name_H-M   'P 1'
#
loop_
_entity.id
_entity.type
_entity.pdbx_description
1 polymer ?
#
loop_
_entity_poly.entity_id
_entity_poly.type
_entity_poly.pdbx_seq_one_letter_code
_entity_poly.pdbx_strand_id
1 'polypeptide(L)'
;MAWSTPPPSPIAAAAQKSLAWRGACASITVTIDALTCTTAAGASSFNANAWSWGANNTAASGSGAGGGGRVVFTDLSVTKALDACSPALFRAVSTGLRFRTLTLSQQDASGNVLARVV
;
A
#
# COMPACT_ATOMS: atom_id res chain seq x y z
N MET A 1 -18.92 -49.53 -40.30
CA MET A 1 -18.57 -48.21 -40.85
C MET A 1 -18.50 -47.25 -39.69
N ALA A 2 -17.29 -47.08 -39.12
CA ALA A 2 -17.07 -46.35 -37.88
C ALA A 2 -16.63 -44.91 -38.21
N TRP A 3 -17.40 -43.92 -37.77
CA TRP A 3 -17.07 -42.50 -37.90
C TRP A 3 -16.05 -42.14 -36.81
N SER A 4 -14.81 -41.88 -37.21
CA SER A 4 -13.75 -41.42 -36.30
C SER A 4 -14.04 -39.99 -35.86
N THR A 5 -14.24 -39.77 -34.56
CA THR A 5 -14.35 -38.42 -33.99
C THR A 5 -12.99 -37.72 -34.06
N PRO A 6 -12.92 -36.47 -34.56
CA PRO A 6 -11.67 -35.73 -34.62
C PRO A 6 -11.12 -35.45 -33.20
N PRO A 7 -9.78 -35.46 -33.01
CA PRO A 7 -9.17 -35.17 -31.72
C PRO A 7 -9.47 -33.73 -31.28
N PRO A 8 -9.64 -33.47 -29.97
CA PRO A 8 -9.93 -32.14 -29.46
C PRO A 8 -8.79 -31.19 -29.84
N SER A 9 -9.17 -30.07 -30.45
CA SER A 9 -8.28 -29.02 -30.91
C SER A 9 -7.42 -28.45 -29.77
N PRO A 10 -6.16 -28.04 -30.03
CA PRO A 10 -5.20 -27.62 -29.00
C PRO A 10 -5.56 -26.32 -28.25
N ILE A 11 -6.70 -25.69 -28.57
CA ILE A 11 -7.16 -24.44 -27.94
C ILE A 11 -7.54 -24.60 -26.46
N ALA A 12 -7.73 -25.82 -25.97
CA ALA A 12 -7.92 -26.08 -24.54
C ALA A 12 -6.61 -25.97 -23.72
N ALA A 13 -5.43 -25.94 -24.36
CA ALA A 13 -4.14 -25.92 -23.67
C ALA A 13 -3.51 -24.52 -23.53
N ALA A 14 -4.12 -23.46 -24.07
CA ALA A 14 -3.52 -22.12 -24.10
C ALA A 14 -4.03 -21.16 -23.01
N ALA A 15 -5.00 -21.56 -22.18
CA ALA A 15 -5.66 -20.66 -21.23
C ALA A 15 -4.86 -20.38 -19.92
N GLN A 16 -3.62 -20.86 -19.78
CA GLN A 16 -2.85 -20.72 -18.54
C GLN A 16 -1.61 -19.84 -18.62
N LYS A 17 -1.34 -19.18 -19.75
CA LYS A 17 -0.11 -18.39 -19.95
C LYS A 17 -0.25 -16.88 -19.74
N SER A 18 -1.42 -16.39 -19.31
CA SER A 18 -1.64 -14.97 -19.01
C SER A 18 -1.55 -14.61 -17.51
N LEU A 19 -0.90 -15.44 -16.68
CA LEU A 19 -0.61 -15.09 -15.29
C LEU A 19 0.67 -14.24 -15.12
N ALA A 20 1.32 -13.83 -16.21
CA ALA A 20 2.52 -12.99 -16.19
C ALA A 20 2.26 -11.48 -15.97
N TRP A 21 1.09 -11.12 -15.42
CA TRP A 21 0.84 -9.79 -14.83
C TRP A 21 0.42 -9.89 -13.36
N ARG A 22 0.83 -10.95 -12.66
CA ARG A 22 1.02 -10.86 -11.21
C ARG A 22 2.40 -10.27 -10.97
N GLY A 23 2.55 -8.99 -11.27
CA GLY A 23 3.54 -8.18 -10.56
C GLY A 23 3.32 -8.48 -9.08
N ALA A 24 4.37 -8.96 -8.41
CA ALA A 24 4.38 -9.39 -7.02
C ALA A 24 3.34 -8.60 -6.20
N CYS A 25 2.33 -9.29 -5.64
CA CYS A 25 1.28 -8.67 -4.82
C CYS A 25 1.95 -7.93 -3.66
N ALA A 26 2.19 -6.63 -3.83
CA ALA A 26 2.87 -5.85 -2.83
C ALA A 26 1.93 -5.70 -1.64
N SER A 27 2.35 -6.13 -0.46
CA SER A 27 1.57 -5.95 0.76
C SER A 27 2.00 -4.66 1.43
N ILE A 28 1.03 -3.85 1.86
CA ILE A 28 1.30 -2.59 2.56
C ILE A 28 0.82 -2.78 3.99
N THR A 29 1.77 -2.90 4.91
CA THR A 29 1.45 -3.02 6.34
C THR A 29 1.68 -1.69 7.03
N VAL A 30 0.69 -1.24 7.78
CA VAL A 30 0.80 -0.04 8.61
C VAL A 30 0.71 -0.45 10.06
N THR A 31 1.69 -0.04 10.86
CA THR A 31 1.74 -0.27 12.30
C THR A 31 1.68 1.06 13.03
N ILE A 32 0.85 1.14 14.07
CA ILE A 32 0.68 2.37 14.86
C ILE A 32 0.88 2.03 16.32
N ASP A 33 1.77 2.76 16.98
CA ASP A 33 1.98 2.61 18.41
C ASP A 33 0.72 3.00 19.19
N ALA A 34 0.32 2.13 20.12
CA ALA A 34 -0.84 2.27 21.01
C ALA A 34 -2.24 2.04 20.39
N LEU A 35 -2.35 1.42 19.21
CA LEU A 35 -3.66 0.90 18.75
C LEU A 35 -4.00 -0.42 19.46
N THR A 36 -5.19 -0.51 20.06
CA THR A 36 -5.65 -1.73 20.76
C THR A 36 -6.40 -2.70 19.83
N CYS A 37 -5.94 -2.86 18.60
CA CYS A 37 -6.61 -3.71 17.60
C CYS A 37 -5.73 -4.88 17.19
N THR A 38 -6.36 -6.01 16.86
CA THR A 38 -5.70 -7.19 16.32
C THR A 38 -6.31 -7.52 14.97
N THR A 39 -5.50 -7.55 13.93
CA THR A 39 -5.94 -7.97 12.58
C THR A 39 -5.09 -9.15 12.10
N ALA A 40 -5.40 -9.66 10.90
CA ALA A 40 -4.59 -10.69 10.26
C ALA A 40 -3.13 -10.26 10.01
N ALA A 41 -2.83 -8.95 10.00
CA ALA A 41 -1.47 -8.42 9.88
C ALA A 41 -0.71 -8.35 11.21
N GLY A 42 -1.37 -8.63 12.34
CA GLY A 42 -0.77 -8.61 13.68
C GLY A 42 -1.48 -7.68 14.67
N ALA A 43 -0.88 -7.55 15.85
CA ALA A 43 -1.31 -6.61 16.88
C ALA A 43 -0.91 -5.17 16.48
N SER A 44 -1.84 -4.23 16.62
CA SER A 44 -1.66 -2.80 16.28
C SER A 44 -1.35 -2.51 14.81
N SER A 45 -1.57 -3.50 13.94
CA SER A 45 -1.22 -3.46 12.53
C SER A 45 -2.45 -3.68 11.67
N PHE A 46 -2.51 -3.03 10.52
CA PHE A 46 -3.53 -3.27 9.50
C PHE A 46 -2.93 -3.24 8.10
N ASN A 47 -3.62 -3.88 7.15
CA ASN A 47 -3.23 -3.87 5.75
C ASN A 47 -3.87 -2.68 5.04
N ALA A 48 -3.09 -1.95 4.24
CA ALA A 48 -3.55 -0.86 3.42
C ALA A 48 -3.59 -1.26 1.94
N ASN A 49 -4.54 -0.71 1.19
CA ASN A 49 -4.69 -0.93 -0.24
C ASN A 49 -3.83 0.04 -1.05
N ALA A 50 -3.72 1.29 -0.58
CA ALA A 50 -2.95 2.34 -1.24
C ALA A 50 -2.48 3.37 -0.23
N TRP A 51 -1.38 4.05 -0.55
CA TRP A 51 -0.86 5.16 0.24
C TRP A 51 -0.23 6.20 -0.68
N SER A 52 -0.19 7.45 -0.22
CA SER A 52 0.48 8.55 -0.91
C SER A 52 1.02 9.55 0.09
N TRP A 53 2.21 10.07 -0.19
CA TRP A 53 2.87 11.13 0.57
C TRP A 53 3.66 12.01 -0.39
N GLY A 54 3.77 13.30 -0.08
CA GLY A 54 4.38 14.29 -0.95
C GLY A 54 5.12 15.36 -0.16
N ALA A 55 6.09 15.96 -0.84
CA ALA A 55 6.80 17.14 -0.36
C ALA A 55 6.96 18.10 -1.53
N ASN A 56 6.67 19.37 -1.32
CA ASN A 56 6.84 20.41 -2.31
C ASN A 56 7.91 21.40 -1.84
N ASN A 57 8.88 21.71 -2.70
CA ASN A 57 9.88 22.74 -2.45
C ASN A 57 9.66 23.90 -3.42
N THR A 58 9.19 25.04 -2.90
CA THR A 58 9.05 26.27 -3.69
C THR A 58 10.40 26.98 -3.78
N ALA A 59 11.36 26.40 -4.48
CA ALA A 59 12.59 27.08 -4.87
C ALA A 59 12.37 27.71 -6.25
N ALA A 60 12.32 29.06 -6.33
CA ALA A 60 12.29 29.75 -7.61
C ALA A 60 13.66 29.58 -8.29
N SER A 61 13.70 28.81 -9.38
CA SER A 61 14.93 28.51 -10.15
C SER A 61 15.44 29.70 -10.99
N GLY A 62 15.15 30.95 -10.60
CA GLY A 62 15.32 32.13 -11.47
C GLY A 62 15.86 33.43 -10.86
N SER A 63 16.13 33.53 -9.56
CA SER A 63 16.70 34.77 -8.99
C SER A 63 18.08 34.52 -8.39
N GLY A 64 19.09 35.24 -8.89
CA GLY A 64 20.46 35.17 -8.43
C GLY A 64 20.61 35.32 -6.91
N ALA A 65 21.63 34.64 -6.38
CA ALA A 65 22.07 34.66 -4.99
C ALA A 65 20.97 34.43 -3.92
N GLY A 66 20.73 33.15 -3.58
CA GLY A 66 20.09 32.80 -2.31
C GLY A 66 18.63 32.34 -2.40
N GLY A 67 18.31 31.41 -3.30
CA GLY A 67 17.00 30.73 -3.31
C GLY A 67 16.85 29.76 -2.13
N GLY A 68 16.60 30.29 -0.92
CA GLY A 68 16.26 29.53 0.27
C GLY A 68 14.86 28.92 0.18
N GLY A 69 14.71 27.83 -0.58
CA GLY A 69 13.44 27.11 -0.68
C GLY A 69 13.03 26.49 0.67
N ARG A 70 11.76 26.67 1.06
CA ARG A 70 11.15 25.98 2.20
C ARG A 70 10.39 24.75 1.68
N VAL A 71 10.72 23.58 2.21
CA VAL A 71 9.98 22.34 1.93
C VAL A 71 8.70 22.32 2.78
N VAL A 72 7.57 22.08 2.13
CA VAL A 72 6.28 21.83 2.77
C VAL A 72 5.90 20.38 2.50
N PHE A 73 5.72 19.61 3.57
CA PHE A 73 5.23 18.23 3.49
C PHE A 73 3.70 18.25 3.44
N THR A 74 3.13 17.41 2.57
CA THR A 74 1.69 17.15 2.58
C THR A 74 1.38 15.98 3.51
N ASP A 75 0.11 15.82 3.84
CA ASP A 75 -0.37 14.75 4.71
C ASP A 75 -0.12 13.37 4.09
N LEU A 76 0.12 12.36 4.94
CA LEU A 76 0.14 10.97 4.52
C LEU A 76 -1.30 10.48 4.37
N SER A 77 -1.71 10.16 3.14
CA SER A 77 -3.04 9.61 2.87
C SER A 77 -2.95 8.11 2.68
N VAL A 78 -3.73 7.34 3.46
CA VAL A 78 -3.76 5.87 3.42
C VAL A 78 -5.20 5.40 3.19
N THR A 79 -5.39 4.55 2.19
CA THR A 79 -6.66 3.87 1.92
C THR A 79 -6.57 2.45 2.43
N LYS A 80 -7.50 2.05 3.30
CA LYS A 80 -7.61 0.70 3.84
C LYS A 80 -9.05 0.20 3.78
N ALA A 81 -9.22 -1.12 3.80
CA ALA A 81 -10.53 -1.71 4.03
C ALA A 81 -10.99 -1.51 5.49
N LEU A 82 -12.28 -1.74 5.74
CA LEU A 82 -12.81 -1.74 7.10
C LEU A 82 -12.34 -2.99 7.84
N ASP A 83 -11.41 -2.81 8.77
CA ASP A 83 -10.91 -3.82 9.69
C ASP A 83 -11.18 -3.46 11.15
N ALA A 84 -10.81 -4.35 12.07
CA ALA A 84 -10.99 -4.19 13.51
C ALA A 84 -10.31 -2.94 14.11
N CYS A 85 -9.32 -2.34 13.44
CA CYS A 85 -8.68 -1.09 13.86
C CYS A 85 -9.49 0.16 13.47
N SER A 86 -10.46 0.06 12.57
CA SER A 86 -11.22 1.23 12.05
C SER A 86 -11.98 2.00 13.14
N PRO A 87 -12.67 1.35 14.10
CA PRO A 87 -13.34 2.07 15.19
C PRO A 87 -12.36 2.80 16.12
N ALA A 88 -11.19 2.21 16.36
CA ALA A 88 -10.15 2.82 17.20
C ALA A 88 -9.53 4.06 16.52
N LEU A 89 -9.29 4.00 15.21
CA LEU A 89 -8.85 5.14 14.41
C LEU A 89 -9.90 6.25 14.39
N PHE A 90 -11.18 5.90 14.19
CA PHE A 90 -12.26 6.88 14.20
C PHE A 90 -12.41 7.55 15.58
N ARG A 91 -12.24 6.78 16.65
CA ARG A 91 -12.20 7.33 18.02
C ARG A 91 -11.02 8.27 18.23
N ALA A 92 -9.84 7.94 17.70
CA ALA A 92 -8.68 8.83 17.80
C ALA A 92 -8.94 10.17 17.12
N VAL A 93 -9.59 10.17 15.95
CA VAL A 93 -10.00 11.40 15.26
C VAL A 93 -11.04 12.18 16.07
N SER A 94 -12.08 11.50 16.60
CA SER A 94 -13.15 12.18 17.36
C SER A 94 -12.70 12.73 18.71
N THR A 95 -11.66 12.15 19.32
CA THR A 95 -11.08 12.60 20.59
C THR A 95 -9.88 13.53 20.42
N GLY A 96 -9.40 13.74 19.19
CA GLY A 96 -8.18 14.51 18.92
C GLY A 96 -6.90 13.83 19.42
N LEU A 97 -6.92 12.52 19.59
CA LEU A 97 -5.79 11.73 20.07
C LEU A 97 -4.72 11.65 18.98
N ARG A 98 -3.50 12.07 19.31
CA ARG A 98 -2.33 11.99 18.43
C ARG A 98 -1.53 10.72 18.72
N PHE A 99 -1.26 9.95 17.68
CA PHE A 99 -0.33 8.83 17.74
C PHE A 99 1.11 9.35 17.70
N ARG A 100 2.02 8.72 18.48
CA ARG A 100 3.43 9.12 18.55
C ARG A 100 4.22 8.69 17.32
N THR A 101 3.94 7.49 16.85
CA THR A 101 4.71 6.83 15.78
C THR A 101 3.77 6.01 14.92
N LEU A 102 3.98 6.08 13.61
CA LEU A 102 3.32 5.25 12.61
C LEU A 102 4.39 4.77 11.65
N THR A 103 4.51 3.46 11.46
CA THR A 103 5.38 2.88 10.43
C THR A 103 4.54 2.29 9.32
N LEU A 104 4.76 2.76 8.09
CA LEU A 104 4.24 2.15 6.88
C LEU A 104 5.36 1.37 6.21
N SER A 105 5.14 0.08 5.94
CA SER A 105 6.04 -0.77 5.17
C SER A 105 5.31 -1.33 3.96
N GLN A 106 5.91 -1.17 2.79
CA GLN A 106 5.49 -1.86 1.58
C GLN A 106 6.50 -2.96 1.29
N GLN A 107 6.01 -4.18 1.14
CA GLN A 107 6.82 -5.36 0.83
C GLN A 107 6.40 -5.94 -0.52
N ASP A 108 7.35 -6.57 -1.22
CA ASP A 108 7.02 -7.40 -2.37
C ASP A 108 6.46 -8.77 -1.95
N ALA A 109 6.03 -9.57 -2.92
CA ALA A 109 5.49 -10.91 -2.67
C ALA A 109 6.54 -11.92 -2.16
N SER A 110 7.83 -11.62 -2.28
CA SER A 110 8.94 -12.39 -1.72
C SER A 110 9.34 -11.96 -0.30
N GLY A 111 8.67 -10.95 0.26
CA GLY A 111 8.94 -10.43 1.60
C GLY A 111 10.06 -9.39 1.67
N ASN A 112 10.58 -8.91 0.55
CA ASN A 112 11.55 -7.81 0.55
C ASN A 112 10.84 -6.48 0.79
N VAL A 113 11.40 -5.63 1.65
CA VAL A 113 10.88 -4.29 1.92
C VAL A 113 11.23 -3.36 0.76
N LEU A 114 10.22 -2.89 0.04
CA LEU A 114 10.37 -1.95 -1.08
C LEU A 114 10.38 -0.50 -0.62
N ALA A 115 9.55 -0.16 0.37
CA ALA A 115 9.47 1.17 0.92
C ALA A 115 9.13 1.10 2.41
N ARG A 116 9.71 2.01 3.20
CA ARG A 116 9.40 2.19 4.61
C ARG A 116 9.34 3.67 4.96
N VAL A 117 8.24 4.09 5.56
CA VAL A 117 8.01 5.44 6.07
C VAL A 117 7.77 5.32 7.58
N VAL A 118 8.45 6.13 8.40
CA VAL A 118 8.39 6.12 9.87
C VAL A 118 8.16 7.54 10.37
#